data_AF-A0A7J7LQJ8-F1
#
_entry.id   AF-A0A7J7LQJ8-F1
#
_cell.length_a   1.000
_cell.length_b   1.000
_cell.length_c   1.000
_cell.angle_alpha   90.00
_cell.angle_beta   90.00
_cell.angle_gamma   90.00
#
_symmetry.space_group_name_H-M   'P 1'
#
loop_
_entity.id
_entity.type
_entity.pdbx_description
1 polymer ?
#
loop_
_entity_poly.entity_id
_entity_poly.type
_entity_poly.pdbx_seq_one_letter_code
_entity_poly.pdbx_strand_id
1 'polypeptide(L)'
;MKELPNSPVVFSVIQDGRSVHVIERDLTEPDQIIGELLQPGGYLKLIVLGLEDCVDEIDAQRVLGYALFKDGKNAKLSYPLEKFDSNVSGRSFHNGCFIQRI
;
A
#
# COMPACT_ATOMS: atom_id res chain seq x y z
N MET A 1 16.19 -5.63 18.97
CA MET A 1 14.95 -4.84 19.06
C MET A 1 14.75 -4.23 17.68
N LYS A 2 13.89 -4.82 16.85
CA LYS A 2 13.63 -4.32 15.50
C LYS A 2 12.51 -3.28 15.63
N GLU A 3 12.84 -2.01 15.49
CA GLU A 3 11.85 -0.95 15.34
C GLU A 3 11.59 -0.77 13.85
N LEU A 4 10.72 -1.62 13.30
CA LEU A 4 10.08 -1.34 12.02
C LEU A 4 8.73 -0.70 12.33
N PRO A 5 8.47 0.52 11.85
CA PRO A 5 7.24 1.21 12.16
C PRO A 5 6.10 0.59 11.34
N ASN A 6 5.42 -0.44 11.86
CA ASN A 6 4.26 -1.15 11.30
C ASN A 6 3.04 -0.27 10.89
N SER A 7 3.20 1.05 10.78
CA SER A 7 2.21 2.01 10.30
C SER A 7 2.87 3.23 9.62
N PRO A 8 2.38 3.67 8.44
CA PRO A 8 2.86 4.89 7.78
C PRO A 8 2.72 6.15 8.63
N VAL A 9 1.75 6.16 9.56
CA VAL A 9 1.54 7.29 10.49
C VAL A 9 2.68 7.35 11.51
N VAL A 10 3.09 6.21 12.06
CA VAL A 10 4.21 6.13 13.01
C VAL A 10 5.47 6.65 12.34
N PHE A 11 5.74 6.21 11.10
CA PHE A 11 6.88 6.67 10.34
C PHE A 11 6.89 8.19 10.13
N SER A 12 5.75 8.78 9.72
CA SER A 12 5.62 10.24 9.58
C SER A 12 5.87 10.98 10.90
N VAL A 13 5.39 10.44 12.02
CA VAL A 13 5.55 11.06 13.35
C VAL A 13 7.01 10.99 13.83
N ILE A 14 7.73 9.91 13.50
CA ILE A 14 9.17 9.77 13.76
C ILE A 14 9.95 10.77 12.91
N GLN A 15 9.62 10.92 11.62
CA GLN A 15 10.24 11.92 10.74
C GLN A 15 10.06 13.35 11.24
N ASP A 16 8.94 13.65 11.89
CA ASP A 16 8.68 14.93 12.57
C ASP A 16 9.52 15.14 13.85
N GLY A 17 10.45 14.23 14.17
CA GLY A 17 11.37 14.34 15.30
C GLY A 17 10.76 13.98 16.66
N ARG A 18 9.61 13.29 16.68
CA ARG A 18 8.94 12.88 17.91
C ARG A 18 9.37 11.48 18.33
N SER A 19 9.53 11.29 19.65
CA SER A 19 9.72 9.94 20.20
C SER A 19 8.38 9.19 20.16
N VAL A 20 8.39 8.02 19.54
CA VAL A 20 7.20 7.17 19.39
C VAL A 20 7.43 5.85 20.09
N HIS A 21 6.42 5.38 20.81
CA HIS A 21 6.37 4.03 21.35
C HIS A 21 5.20 3.29 20.71
N VAL A 22 5.48 2.18 20.03
CA VAL A 22 4.47 1.38 19.34
C VAL A 22 4.12 0.19 20.22
N ILE A 23 2.83 -0.02 20.47
CA ILE A 23 2.31 -1.20 21.16
C ILE A 23 1.41 -1.93 20.15
N GLU A 24 1.87 -3.08 19.69
CA GLU A 24 1.12 -3.99 18.83
C GLU A 24 0.81 -5.26 19.63
N ARG A 25 -0.38 -5.83 19.45
CA ARG A 25 -0.79 -7.05 20.13
C ARG A 25 0.01 -8.24 19.61
N ASP A 26 0.21 -8.32 18.30
CA ASP A 26 0.89 -9.42 17.62
C ASP A 26 1.75 -8.88 16.46
N LEU A 27 3.06 -9.14 16.54
CA LEU A 27 4.05 -8.71 15.54
C LEU A 27 4.28 -9.75 14.43
N THR A 28 3.58 -10.88 14.47
CA THR A 28 3.66 -11.90 13.41
C THR A 28 2.99 -11.41 12.13
N GLU A 29 3.33 -12.04 11.00
CA GLU A 29 2.71 -11.70 9.71
C GLU A 29 1.19 -11.94 9.76
N PRO A 30 0.36 -10.91 9.51
CA PRO A 30 -1.08 -11.07 9.50
C PRO A 30 -1.55 -11.94 8.32
N ASP A 31 -2.26 -13.02 8.62
CA ASP A 31 -2.95 -13.86 7.63
C ASP A 31 -4.41 -13.41 7.49
N GLN A 32 -4.65 -12.43 6.62
CA GLN A 32 -5.99 -11.85 6.39
C GLN A 32 -6.18 -11.38 4.95
N ILE A 33 -7.42 -11.48 4.45
CA ILE A 33 -7.81 -11.03 3.09
C ILE A 33 -8.07 -9.52 2.99
N ILE A 34 -8.01 -8.80 4.10
CA ILE A 34 -8.35 -7.36 4.15
C ILE A 34 -7.11 -6.56 3.82
N GLY A 35 -7.27 -5.49 3.02
CA GLY A 35 -6.18 -4.55 2.73
C GLY A 35 -5.29 -4.92 1.54
N GLU A 36 -5.66 -5.92 0.75
CA GLU A 36 -4.85 -6.44 -0.37
C GLU A 36 -4.87 -5.57 -1.66
N LEU A 37 -5.48 -4.39 -1.62
CA LEU A 37 -5.50 -3.46 -2.75
C LEU A 37 -5.30 -2.01 -2.29
N LEU A 38 -4.10 -1.50 -2.52
CA LEU A 38 -3.75 -0.08 -2.36
C LEU A 38 -4.18 0.70 -3.60
N GLN A 39 -5.01 1.73 -3.39
CA GLN A 39 -5.44 2.62 -4.47
C GLN A 39 -4.29 3.51 -4.97
N PRO A 40 -4.32 4.04 -6.20
CA PRO A 40 -3.26 4.90 -6.73
C PRO A 40 -2.92 6.09 -5.83
N GLY A 41 -3.93 6.71 -5.19
CA GLY A 41 -3.73 7.79 -4.23
C GLY A 41 -3.00 7.36 -2.95
N GLY A 42 -3.22 6.12 -2.50
CA GLY A 42 -2.48 5.54 -1.39
C GLY A 42 -1.02 5.27 -1.75
N TYR A 43 -0.76 4.73 -2.95
CA TYR A 43 0.61 4.54 -3.44
C TYR A 43 1.35 5.87 -3.62
N LEU A 44 0.69 6.90 -4.17
CA LEU A 44 1.23 8.26 -4.20
C LEU A 44 1.61 8.77 -2.81
N LYS A 45 0.80 8.46 -1.80
CA LYS A 45 1.11 8.89 -0.44
C LYS A 45 2.34 8.16 0.14
N LEU A 46 2.55 6.89 -0.20
CA LEU A 46 3.77 6.16 0.16
C LEU A 46 5.01 6.82 -0.47
N ILE A 47 4.96 7.17 -1.76
CA ILE A 47 6.05 7.90 -2.45
C ILE A 47 6.36 9.23 -1.75
N VAL A 48 5.32 10.00 -1.40
CA VAL A 48 5.50 11.29 -0.70
C VAL A 48 6.15 11.12 0.67
N LEU A 49 5.95 9.96 1.31
CA LEU A 49 6.57 9.64 2.60
C LEU A 49 7.95 8.99 2.45
N GLY A 50 8.36 8.52 1.26
CA GLY A 50 9.58 7.72 1.08
C GLY A 50 9.42 6.28 1.54
N LEU A 51 8.21 5.72 1.42
CA LEU A 51 7.83 4.36 1.82
C LEU A 51 7.37 3.50 0.62
N GLU A 52 7.69 3.91 -0.59
CA GLU A 52 7.32 3.18 -1.81
C GLU A 52 7.97 1.80 -1.91
N ASP A 53 9.16 1.61 -1.33
CA ASP A 53 9.88 0.33 -1.32
C ASP A 53 9.11 -0.75 -0.53
N CYS A 54 8.12 -0.37 0.29
CA CYS A 54 7.31 -1.32 1.07
C CYS A 54 6.42 -2.22 0.20
N VAL A 55 6.18 -1.85 -1.06
CA VAL A 55 5.46 -2.69 -2.03
C VAL A 55 6.39 -3.44 -2.99
N ASP A 56 7.70 -3.26 -2.87
CA ASP A 56 8.67 -3.96 -3.69
C ASP A 56 9.02 -5.32 -3.06
N GLU A 57 9.41 -6.28 -3.91
CA GLU A 57 9.80 -7.65 -3.51
C GLU A 57 8.73 -8.45 -2.73
N ILE A 58 7.47 -8.00 -2.69
CA ILE A 58 6.33 -8.72 -2.11
C ILE A 58 5.35 -9.23 -3.19
N ASP A 59 5.83 -9.36 -4.43
CA ASP A 59 5.05 -9.73 -5.61
C ASP A 59 3.82 -8.82 -5.84
N ALA A 60 3.95 -7.54 -5.52
CA ALA A 60 2.86 -6.58 -5.69
C ALA A 60 2.53 -6.37 -7.18
N GLN A 61 1.27 -6.59 -7.52
CA GLN A 61 0.75 -6.46 -8.87
C GLN A 61 0.30 -5.03 -9.14
N ARG A 62 0.67 -4.49 -10.31
CA ARG A 62 0.19 -3.18 -10.76
C ARG A 62 -1.26 -3.27 -11.19
N VAL A 63 -2.10 -2.39 -10.62
CA VAL A 63 -3.52 -2.30 -10.96
C VAL A 63 -3.80 -0.97 -11.65
N LEU A 64 -4.22 -1.04 -12.92
CA LEU A 64 -4.44 0.13 -13.77
C LEU A 64 -5.91 0.61 -13.81
N GLY A 65 -6.80 -0.13 -13.17
CA GLY A 65 -8.23 0.16 -13.15
C GLY A 65 -9.04 -1.11 -12.90
N TYR A 66 -10.32 -1.06 -13.19
CA TYR A 66 -11.25 -2.15 -12.97
C TYR A 66 -11.90 -2.60 -14.28
N ALA A 67 -12.23 -3.89 -14.36
CA ALA A 67 -13.17 -4.41 -15.34
C ALA A 67 -14.50 -4.67 -14.64
N LEU A 68 -15.58 -4.08 -15.15
CA LEU A 68 -16.93 -4.24 -14.64
C LEU A 68 -17.69 -5.18 -15.57
N PHE A 69 -18.31 -6.21 -15.02
CA PHE A 69 -19.13 -7.16 -15.76
C PHE A 69 -20.54 -7.18 -15.17
N LYS A 70 -21.55 -7.00 -16.01
CA LYS A 70 -22.95 -7.01 -15.59
C LYS A 70 -23.86 -7.40 -16.75
N ASP A 71 -24.71 -8.40 -16.55
CA ASP A 71 -25.75 -8.82 -17.51
C ASP A 71 -25.21 -9.07 -18.92
N GLY A 72 -24.06 -9.75 -19.04
CA GLY A 72 -23.39 -10.00 -20.32
C GLY A 72 -22.69 -8.79 -20.95
N LYS A 73 -22.77 -7.61 -20.34
CA LYS A 73 -22.04 -6.40 -20.73
C LYS A 73 -20.75 -6.29 -19.93
N ASN A 74 -19.74 -5.69 -20.54
CA ASN A 74 -18.50 -5.33 -19.86
C ASN A 74 -18.16 -3.85 -20.07
N ALA A 75 -17.45 -3.28 -19.12
CA ALA A 75 -16.87 -1.94 -19.21
C ALA A 75 -15.50 -1.95 -18.54
N LYS A 76 -14.52 -1.29 -19.14
CA LYS A 76 -13.21 -1.06 -18.54
C LYS A 76 -13.19 0.35 -17.95
N LEU A 77 -12.91 0.45 -16.65
CA LEU A 77 -12.73 1.70 -15.94
C LEU A 77 -11.25 1.87 -15.60
N SER A 78 -10.53 2.58 -16.46
CA SER A 78 -9.13 2.94 -16.20
C SER A 78 -9.05 4.03 -15.13
N TYR A 79 -8.02 3.98 -14.29
CA TYR A 79 -7.72 5.10 -13.40
C TYR A 79 -7.27 6.33 -14.22
N PRO A 80 -7.65 7.57 -13.81
CA PRO A 80 -7.24 8.81 -14.48
C PRO A 80 -5.81 9.20 -14.07
N LEU A 81 -4.81 8.59 -14.71
CA LEU A 81 -3.40 8.66 -14.30
C LEU A 81 -2.53 9.53 -15.22
N GLU A 82 -3.11 10.22 -16.20
CA GLU A 82 -2.38 10.90 -17.29
C GLU A 82 -1.44 12.02 -16.82
N LYS A 83 -1.70 12.58 -15.63
CA LYS A 83 -0.91 13.66 -15.04
C LYS A 83 0.15 13.19 -14.05
N PHE A 84 0.26 11.88 -13.82
CA PHE A 84 1.16 11.30 -12.83
C PHE A 84 2.30 10.55 -13.51
N ASP A 85 3.34 10.26 -12.73
CA ASP A 85 4.45 9.43 -13.20
C ASP A 85 3.95 8.05 -13.65
N SER A 86 4.59 7.46 -14.66
CA SER A 86 4.23 6.17 -15.25
C SER A 86 4.21 5.00 -14.25
N ASN A 87 4.92 5.11 -13.13
CA ASN A 87 4.93 4.13 -12.05
C ASN A 87 3.65 4.20 -11.19
N VAL A 88 3.00 5.36 -11.11
CA VAL A 88 1.81 5.58 -10.28
C VAL A 88 0.67 4.72 -10.79
N SER A 89 0.18 3.82 -9.94
CA SER A 89 -0.96 2.94 -10.20
C SER A 89 -1.42 2.31 -8.88
N GLY A 90 -2.53 1.58 -8.88
CA GLY A 90 -2.87 0.75 -7.74
C GLY A 90 -1.84 -0.37 -7.55
N ARG A 91 -1.78 -0.94 -6.35
CA ARG A 91 -0.94 -2.09 -6.02
C ARG A 91 -1.80 -3.12 -5.32
N SER A 92 -1.81 -4.35 -5.81
CA SER A 92 -2.41 -5.48 -5.11
C SER A 92 -1.33 -6.42 -4.63
N PHE A 93 -1.45 -6.94 -3.41
CA PHE A 93 -0.42 -7.72 -2.73
C PHE A 93 -1.04 -8.50 -1.58
N HIS A 94 -0.30 -9.46 -1.02
CA HIS A 94 -0.66 -10.05 0.27
C HIS A 94 -0.44 -9.04 1.40
N ASN A 95 -1.49 -8.74 2.15
CA ASN A 95 -1.46 -7.70 3.17
C ASN A 95 -0.42 -8.00 4.26
N GLY A 96 -0.24 -9.28 4.63
CA GLY A 96 0.75 -9.69 5.61
C GLY A 96 2.17 -9.26 5.24
N CYS A 97 2.57 -9.53 3.98
CA CYS A 97 3.86 -9.15 3.44
C CYS A 97 4.07 -7.63 3.42
N PHE A 98 3.04 -6.85 3.10
CA PHE A 98 3.09 -5.39 3.11
C PHE A 98 3.27 -4.81 4.52
N ILE A 99 2.53 -5.33 5.51
CA ILE A 99 2.66 -4.87 6.91
C ILE A 99 4.05 -5.17 7.46
N GLN A 100 4.67 -6.29 7.10
CA GLN A 100 6.03 -6.65 7.54
C GLN A 100 7.13 -5.79 6.89
N ARG A 101 6.81 -5.04 5.84
CA ARG A 101 7.76 -4.16 5.11
C ARG A 101 7.66 -2.70 5.53
N ILE A 102 6.63 -2.32 6.29
CA ILE A 102 6.39 -0.97 6.80
C ILE A 102 7.10 -0.78 8.15
#